data_AF-A0A024SMB5-F1
#
_entry.id   AF-A0A024SMB5-F1
#
_cell.length_a   1.000
_cell.length_b   1.000
_cell.length_c   1.000
_cell.angle_alpha   90.00
_cell.angle_beta   90.00
_cell.angle_gamma   90.00
#
_symmetry.space_group_name_H-M   'P 1'
#
loop_
_entity.id
_entity.type
_entity.pdbx_description
1 polymer ?
#
loop_
_entity_poly.entity_id
_entity_poly.type
_entity_poly.pdbx_seq_one_letter_code
_entity_poly.pdbx_strand_id
1 'polypeptide(L)'
;MPPRLNIPPVTRALLGTLLFQSVLSAAIRYRQWSEDTDIVIPYLTLIPQLSITYPWTFLTASLVEGNVFTFALGAATLYHGGRYLERAWSSADLAKFIAIVSLIPNVLTFFTMVFFFTLTRNPDWSLTVIGGTIPFQIAFLVAFSQLIPAHTVTLFRGVISLRVPKTPLIYIGIVTVLSFTPLLSRAAFWLANYGFLTSWTYLRFFKVVFPDLDTAQPASLRGDASETFAFAEFFPGPVKPFVAAVSDQVFNILVAIRLCKPSGQRGITSRHDSIAQRGAPGSARAEAERRRAIALKALDQRLNAATAAARPSAPTPPPASAQSSGPTVQTQPQAGAQTAMKSEPGPMLGETKFEPEEDDS
;
A
#
# COMPACT_ATOMS: atom_id res chain seq x y z
N MET A 1 33.73 12.16 17.77
CA MET A 1 32.74 12.38 16.69
C MET A 1 31.36 12.35 17.34
N PRO A 2 30.52 13.40 17.22
CA PRO A 2 29.18 13.35 17.80
C PRO A 2 28.41 12.19 17.16
N PRO A 3 27.65 11.40 17.94
CA PRO A 3 26.88 10.29 17.40
C PRO A 3 25.90 10.87 16.37
N ARG A 4 26.14 10.59 15.09
CA ARG A 4 25.20 10.97 14.02
C ARG A 4 23.99 10.06 14.17
N LEU A 5 23.03 10.47 14.99
CA LEU A 5 21.72 9.83 15.04
C LEU A 5 21.08 9.99 13.66
N ASN A 6 21.29 8.99 12.81
CA ASN A 6 20.71 8.90 11.48
C ASN A 6 19.23 8.49 11.62
N ILE A 7 18.43 9.43 12.15
CA ILE A 7 16.97 9.33 12.20
C ILE A 7 16.44 9.85 10.86
N PRO A 8 15.60 9.07 10.17
CA PRO A 8 14.90 9.50 8.98
C PRO A 8 14.13 10.84 9.17
N PRO A 9 14.00 11.65 8.12
CA PRO A 9 13.55 13.04 8.22
C PRO A 9 12.12 13.20 8.77
N VAL A 10 11.16 12.37 8.34
CA VAL A 10 9.76 12.49 8.77
C VAL A 10 9.62 12.06 10.23
N THR A 11 10.26 10.96 10.60
CA THR A 11 10.31 10.47 11.98
C THR A 11 10.91 11.52 12.92
N ARG A 12 11.98 12.20 12.50
CA ARG A 12 12.59 13.29 13.27
C ARG A 12 11.64 14.46 13.45
N ALA A 13 10.92 14.86 12.39
CA ALA A 13 9.93 15.91 12.46
C ALA A 13 8.80 15.55 13.44
N LEU A 14 8.24 14.34 13.33
CA LEU A 14 7.16 13.87 14.21
C LEU A 14 7.57 13.82 15.68
N LEU A 15 8.76 13.31 15.99
CA LEU A 15 9.29 13.30 17.36
C LEU A 15 9.51 14.71 17.90
N GLY A 16 10.04 15.62 17.08
CA GLY A 16 10.22 17.02 17.43
C GLY A 16 8.89 17.71 17.71
N THR A 17 7.88 17.49 16.87
CA THR A 17 6.52 18.02 17.07
C THR A 17 5.86 17.44 18.31
N LEU A 18 5.96 16.12 18.54
CA LEU A 18 5.41 15.47 19.73
C LEU A 18 6.03 16.05 21.02
N LEU A 19 7.37 16.18 21.05
CA LEU A 19 8.08 16.78 22.17
C LEU A 19 7.63 18.22 22.39
N PHE A 20 7.67 19.04 21.33
CA PHE A 20 7.32 20.45 21.41
C PHE A 20 5.88 20.66 21.90
N GLN A 21 4.91 19.94 21.33
CA GLN A 21 3.51 20.10 21.71
C GLN A 21 3.20 19.55 23.10
N SER A 22 3.82 18.43 23.49
CA SER A 22 3.61 17.87 24.83
C SER A 22 4.26 18.74 25.92
N VAL A 23 5.46 19.28 25.66
CA VAL A 23 6.12 20.25 26.57
C VAL A 23 5.31 21.54 26.66
N LEU A 24 4.81 22.05 25.54
CA LEU A 24 3.96 23.23 25.51
C LEU A 24 2.67 23.00 26.31
N SER A 25 2.00 21.85 26.11
CA SER A 25 0.82 21.45 26.87
C SER A 25 1.10 21.39 28.37
N ALA A 26 2.22 20.76 28.76
CA ALA A 26 2.64 20.66 30.15
C ALA A 26 2.97 22.02 30.77
N ALA A 27 3.67 22.90 30.04
CA ALA A 27 4.02 24.24 30.51
C ALA A 27 2.77 25.12 30.74
N ILE A 28 1.77 25.01 29.86
CA ILE A 28 0.49 25.72 30.00
C ILE A 28 -0.27 25.19 31.22
N ARG A 29 -0.38 23.86 31.37
CA ARG A 29 -1.03 23.24 32.53
C ARG A 29 -0.34 23.60 33.85
N TYR A 30 0.99 23.61 33.85
CA TYR A 30 1.78 24.01 35.03
C TYR A 30 1.54 25.48 35.40
N ARG A 31 1.46 26.37 34.41
CA ARG A 31 1.20 27.80 34.64
C ARG A 31 -0.23 28.09 35.10
N GLN A 32 -1.20 27.33 34.62
CA GLN A 32 -2.62 27.48 34.92
C GLN A 32 -3.08 26.58 36.08
N TRP A 33 -2.13 25.98 36.80
CA TRP A 33 -2.41 25.06 37.88
C TRP A 33 -3.26 25.75 38.97
N SER A 34 -4.48 25.26 39.14
CA SER A 34 -5.43 25.64 40.18
C SER A 34 -6.09 24.36 40.67
N GLU A 35 -6.29 24.21 41.97
CA GLU A 35 -6.67 22.95 42.63
C GLU A 35 -8.01 22.36 42.14
N ASP A 36 -8.85 23.14 41.46
CA ASP A 36 -10.25 22.79 41.14
C ASP A 36 -10.63 22.82 39.64
N THR A 37 -9.68 22.92 38.71
CA THR A 37 -10.03 23.05 37.27
C THR A 37 -9.34 22.03 36.37
N ASP A 38 -10.14 21.27 35.62
CA ASP A 38 -9.68 20.54 34.45
C ASP A 38 -9.22 21.52 33.37
N ILE A 39 -7.90 21.66 33.22
CA ILE A 39 -7.30 22.59 32.27
C ILE A 39 -7.39 22.00 30.85
N VAL A 40 -8.35 22.52 30.10
CA VAL A 40 -8.58 22.17 28.71
C VAL A 40 -7.88 23.18 27.81
N ILE A 41 -7.17 22.70 26.78
CA ILE A 41 -6.40 23.56 25.84
C ILE A 41 -6.94 23.37 24.41
N PRO A 42 -7.97 24.14 23.99
CA PRO A 42 -8.71 23.89 22.76
C PRO A 42 -7.94 24.04 21.45
N TYR A 43 -6.79 24.72 21.48
CA TYR A 43 -5.94 24.95 20.32
C TYR A 43 -4.82 23.91 20.16
N LEU A 44 -4.61 23.04 21.17
CA LEU A 44 -3.59 21.98 21.17
C LEU A 44 -4.22 20.59 21.17
N THR A 45 -5.31 20.40 21.91
CA THR A 45 -6.10 19.17 21.93
C THR A 45 -7.45 19.41 21.27
N LEU A 46 -8.05 18.37 20.71
CA LEU A 46 -9.35 18.46 20.05
C LEU A 46 -10.46 18.28 21.09
N ILE A 47 -11.29 19.30 21.29
CA ILE A 47 -12.49 19.26 22.12
C ILE A 47 -13.70 19.55 21.25
N PRO A 48 -14.73 18.68 21.23
CA PRO A 48 -15.89 18.83 20.37
C PRO A 48 -16.55 20.22 20.42
N GLN A 49 -16.68 20.79 21.62
CA GLN A 49 -17.35 22.07 21.84
C GLN A 49 -16.54 23.31 21.45
N LEU A 50 -15.20 23.25 21.52
CA LEU A 50 -14.33 24.44 21.47
C LEU A 50 -13.38 24.45 20.27
N SER A 51 -13.03 23.28 19.73
CA SER A 51 -11.97 23.16 18.74
C SER A 51 -12.44 23.29 17.28
N ILE A 52 -13.74 23.51 17.03
CA ILE A 52 -14.28 23.77 15.69
C ILE A 52 -13.65 25.03 15.07
N THR A 53 -13.35 26.03 15.90
CA THR A 53 -12.68 27.27 15.47
C THR A 53 -11.21 27.06 15.11
N TYR A 54 -10.61 25.94 15.52
CA TYR A 54 -9.18 25.63 15.37
C TYR A 54 -8.98 24.37 14.53
N PRO A 55 -9.12 24.45 13.19
CA PRO A 55 -9.15 23.26 12.31
C PRO A 55 -7.85 22.46 12.30
N TRP A 56 -6.70 23.06 12.64
CA TRP A 56 -5.43 22.34 12.72
C TRP A 56 -5.41 21.28 13.84
N THR A 57 -6.28 21.41 14.85
CA THR A 57 -6.36 20.45 15.98
C THR A 57 -6.76 19.06 15.51
N PHE A 58 -7.56 18.94 14.44
CA PHE A 58 -7.91 17.64 13.85
C PHE A 58 -6.69 16.87 13.33
N LEU A 59 -5.61 17.56 12.95
CA LEU A 59 -4.37 16.91 12.51
C LEU A 59 -3.35 16.80 13.65
N THR A 60 -3.24 17.85 14.46
CA THR A 60 -2.16 18.01 15.44
C THR A 60 -2.47 17.39 16.80
N ALA A 61 -3.75 17.16 17.15
CA ALA A 61 -4.13 16.58 18.45
C ALA A 61 -3.54 15.18 18.67
N SER A 62 -3.23 14.44 17.60
CA SER A 62 -2.59 13.11 17.70
C SER A 62 -1.12 13.16 18.13
N LEU A 63 -0.49 14.33 18.13
CA LEU A 63 0.90 14.56 18.54
C LEU A 63 0.99 15.30 19.88
N VAL A 64 -0.09 15.32 20.66
CA VAL A 64 -0.12 15.93 21.99
C VAL A 64 -0.41 14.88 23.04
N GLU A 65 0.50 14.72 24.01
CA GLU A 65 0.31 13.80 25.13
C GLU A 65 0.20 14.57 26.45
N GLY A 66 -0.77 14.17 27.27
CA GLY A 66 -1.04 14.82 28.56
C GLY A 66 -0.31 14.18 29.75
N ASN A 67 0.21 12.96 29.59
CA ASN A 67 0.85 12.18 30.64
C ASN A 67 2.26 11.78 30.23
N VAL A 68 3.22 11.81 31.15
CA VAL A 68 4.62 11.40 30.90
C VAL A 68 4.70 9.94 30.45
N PHE A 69 3.84 9.05 30.97
CA PHE A 69 3.83 7.65 30.58
C PHE A 69 3.33 7.46 29.14
N THR A 70 2.24 8.12 28.75
CA THR A 70 1.71 8.05 27.38
C THR A 70 2.62 8.77 26.40
N PHE A 71 3.27 9.85 26.82
CA PHE A 71 4.35 10.52 26.08
C PHE A 71 5.53 9.59 25.83
N ALA A 72 6.05 8.91 26.86
CA ALA A 72 7.17 7.98 26.70
C ALA A 72 6.82 6.82 25.76
N LEU A 73 5.62 6.25 25.89
CA LEU A 73 5.13 5.19 25.01
C LEU A 73 4.94 5.68 23.57
N GLY A 74 4.37 6.88 23.39
CA GLY A 74 4.19 7.53 22.09
C GLY A 74 5.53 7.82 21.43
N ALA A 75 6.48 8.40 22.16
CA ALA A 75 7.83 8.69 21.67
C ALA A 75 8.58 7.41 21.30
N ALA A 76 8.50 6.35 22.11
CA ALA A 76 9.07 5.05 21.78
C ALA A 76 8.44 4.46 20.51
N THR A 77 7.12 4.56 20.36
CA THR A 77 6.41 4.06 19.19
C THR A 77 6.76 4.84 17.93
N LEU A 78 6.85 6.17 18.00
CA LEU A 78 7.28 7.00 16.89
C LEU A 78 8.75 6.75 16.52
N TYR A 79 9.63 6.59 17.51
CA TYR A 79 11.04 6.35 17.26
C TYR A 79 11.30 5.00 16.59
N HIS A 80 10.77 3.91 17.16
CA HIS A 80 11.00 2.56 16.62
C HIS A 80 10.14 2.31 15.38
N GLY A 81 8.85 2.66 15.46
CA GLY A 81 7.89 2.46 14.39
C GLY A 81 8.08 3.38 13.20
N GLY A 82 8.24 4.68 13.44
CA GLY A 82 8.52 5.65 12.38
C GLY A 82 9.81 5.31 11.64
N ARG A 83 10.89 5.00 12.36
CA ARG A 83 12.17 4.63 11.73
C ARG A 83 12.08 3.38 10.88
N TYR A 84 11.35 2.35 11.33
CA TYR A 84 11.18 1.12 10.57
C TYR A 84 10.31 1.36 9.32
N LEU A 85 9.17 2.03 9.48
CA LEU A 85 8.25 2.30 8.38
C LEU A 85 8.82 3.28 7.36
N GLU A 86 9.63 4.26 7.77
CA GLU A 86 10.31 5.19 6.85
C GLU A 86 11.48 4.54 6.10
N ARG A 87 11.94 3.37 6.55
CA ARG A 87 12.91 2.55 5.81
C ARG A 87 12.20 1.58 4.88
N ALA A 88 11.09 1.01 5.32
CA ALA A 88 10.28 0.10 4.51
C ALA A 88 9.51 0.83 3.41
N TRP A 89 9.09 2.08 3.66
CA TRP A 89 8.33 2.93 2.77
C TRP A 89 9.08 4.23 2.51
N SER A 90 8.78 4.91 1.39
CA SER A 90 9.30 6.25 1.15
C SER A 90 8.78 7.26 2.20
N SER A 91 9.61 8.24 2.58
CA SER A 91 9.23 9.35 3.48
C SER A 91 7.93 10.03 3.03
N ALA A 92 7.71 10.19 1.72
CA ALA A 92 6.50 10.80 1.20
C ALA A 92 5.23 9.98 1.48
N ASP A 93 5.33 8.65 1.42
CA ASP A 93 4.18 7.77 1.68
C ASP A 93 3.93 7.61 3.18
N LEU A 94 4.99 7.59 4.00
CA LEU A 94 4.84 7.65 5.45
C LEU A 94 4.14 8.95 5.86
N ALA A 95 4.51 10.10 5.29
CA ALA A 95 3.88 11.38 5.60
C ALA A 95 2.38 11.38 5.24
N LYS A 96 2.00 10.84 4.07
CA LYS A 96 0.59 10.68 3.68
C LYS A 96 -0.16 9.76 4.64
N PHE A 97 0.45 8.63 5.01
CA PHE A 97 -0.15 7.68 5.94
C PHE A 97 -0.40 8.32 7.31
N ILE A 98 0.60 9.02 7.85
CA ILE A 98 0.50 9.72 9.14
C ILE A 98 -0.60 10.80 9.09
N ALA A 99 -0.68 11.59 8.02
CA ALA A 99 -1.72 12.61 7.87
C ALA A 99 -3.13 12.00 7.83
N ILE A 100 -3.31 10.86 7.17
CA ILE A 100 -4.59 10.16 7.08
C ILE A 100 -4.97 9.55 8.45
N VAL A 101 -4.01 8.92 9.11
CA VAL A 101 -4.20 8.25 10.41
C VAL A 101 -4.38 9.25 11.56
N SER A 102 -3.90 10.48 11.44
CA SER A 102 -4.26 11.52 12.41
C SER A 102 -5.63 12.12 12.10
N LEU A 103 -5.88 12.50 10.85
CA LEU A 103 -7.09 13.26 10.49
C LEU A 103 -8.37 12.42 10.63
N ILE A 104 -8.44 11.25 9.99
CA ILE A 104 -9.69 10.49 9.88
C ILE A 104 -10.16 10.00 11.27
N PRO A 105 -9.34 9.35 12.11
CA PRO A 105 -9.78 8.92 13.44
C PRO A 105 -10.19 10.08 14.35
N ASN A 106 -9.52 11.22 14.29
CA ASN A 106 -9.89 12.40 15.07
C ASN A 106 -11.25 12.94 14.64
N VAL A 107 -11.51 13.04 13.33
CA VAL A 107 -12.79 13.49 12.78
C VAL A 107 -13.93 12.53 13.14
N LEU A 108 -13.74 11.21 12.97
CA LEU A 108 -14.77 10.24 13.34
C LEU A 108 -15.06 10.25 14.85
N THR A 109 -14.01 10.36 15.67
CA THR A 109 -14.16 10.46 17.13
C THR A 109 -14.91 11.74 17.51
N PHE A 110 -14.60 12.87 16.89
CA PHE A 110 -15.33 14.13 17.08
C PHE A 110 -16.82 13.96 16.81
N PHE A 111 -17.21 13.41 15.65
CA PHE A 111 -18.62 13.18 15.33
C PHE A 111 -19.29 12.22 16.31
N THR A 112 -18.58 11.20 16.76
CA THR A 112 -19.08 10.23 17.74
C THR A 112 -19.35 10.90 19.09
N MET A 113 -18.43 11.75 19.57
CA MET A 113 -18.62 12.49 20.81
C MET A 113 -19.80 13.46 20.71
N VAL A 114 -19.95 14.16 19.59
CA VAL A 114 -21.10 15.04 19.32
C VAL A 114 -22.40 14.24 19.29
N PHE A 115 -22.42 13.07 18.64
CA PHE A 115 -23.58 12.20 18.58
C PHE A 115 -24.03 11.74 19.97
N PHE A 116 -23.10 11.28 20.81
CA PHE A 116 -23.40 10.89 22.20
C PHE A 116 -23.86 12.07 23.06
N PHE A 117 -23.29 13.25 22.85
CA PHE A 117 -23.75 14.49 23.47
C PHE A 117 -25.20 14.79 23.07
N THR A 118 -25.54 14.71 21.78
CA THR A 118 -26.92 14.95 21.31
C THR A 118 -27.92 13.96 21.92
N LEU A 119 -27.53 12.69 22.06
CA LEU A 119 -28.39 11.65 22.61
C LEU A 119 -28.54 11.74 24.13
N THR A 120 -27.44 11.91 24.86
CA THR A 120 -27.41 11.86 26.33
C THR A 120 -27.68 13.23 26.97
N ARG A 121 -27.42 14.32 26.24
CA ARG A 121 -27.37 15.71 26.72
C ARG A 121 -26.46 15.96 27.92
N ASN A 122 -25.54 15.03 28.21
CA ASN A 122 -24.53 15.21 29.25
C ASN A 122 -23.34 16.02 28.68
N PRO A 123 -22.98 17.18 29.26
CA PRO A 123 -21.85 18.01 28.83
C PRO A 123 -20.50 17.31 28.89
N ASP A 124 -20.35 16.23 29.67
CA ASP A 124 -19.10 15.49 29.76
C ASP A 124 -18.65 14.94 28.41
N TRP A 125 -19.59 14.61 27.51
CA TRP A 125 -19.28 14.11 26.17
C TRP A 125 -18.72 15.20 25.25
N SER A 126 -19.21 16.44 25.36
CA SER A 126 -18.75 17.56 24.51
C SER A 126 -17.44 18.16 24.99
N LEU A 127 -17.11 18.00 26.28
CA LEU A 127 -15.87 18.47 26.91
C LEU A 127 -14.77 17.40 26.95
N THR A 128 -15.04 16.18 26.51
CA THR A 128 -14.05 15.09 26.48
C THR A 128 -12.88 15.47 25.56
N VAL A 129 -11.67 15.43 26.11
CA VAL A 129 -10.45 15.72 25.37
C VAL A 129 -10.12 14.56 24.42
N ILE A 130 -10.02 14.88 23.13
CA ILE A 130 -9.59 13.99 22.05
C ILE A 130 -8.15 14.37 21.70
N GLY A 131 -7.24 13.41 21.81
CA GLY A 131 -5.83 13.61 21.51
C GLY A 131 -4.99 12.42 21.94
N GLY A 132 -3.69 12.49 21.66
CA GLY A 132 -2.73 11.44 21.98
C GLY A 132 -2.32 10.61 20.78
N THR A 133 -1.22 9.88 20.96
CA THR A 133 -0.52 9.10 19.93
C THR A 133 -1.20 7.76 19.63
N ILE A 134 -2.33 7.46 20.28
CA ILE A 134 -3.08 6.19 20.14
C ILE A 134 -3.36 5.82 18.68
N PRO A 135 -3.82 6.73 17.80
CA PRO A 135 -4.03 6.41 16.38
C PRO A 135 -2.75 5.96 15.68
N PHE A 136 -1.59 6.54 16.02
CA PHE A 136 -0.30 6.14 15.47
C PHE A 136 0.15 4.78 16.00
N GLN A 137 -0.06 4.52 17.29
CA GLN A 137 0.32 3.24 17.90
C GLN A 137 -0.41 2.08 17.22
N ILE A 138 -1.74 2.16 17.08
CA ILE A 138 -2.51 1.11 16.41
C ILE A 138 -2.19 1.02 14.92
N ALA A 139 -2.04 2.16 14.23
CA ALA A 139 -1.73 2.16 12.80
C ALA A 139 -0.37 1.56 12.48
N PHE A 140 0.63 1.76 13.35
CA PHE A 140 1.94 1.13 13.20
C PHE A 140 1.88 -0.36 13.45
N LEU A 141 1.11 -0.83 14.44
CA LEU A 141 0.87 -2.26 14.64
C LEU A 141 0.22 -2.91 13.41
N VAL A 142 -0.77 -2.25 12.80
CA VAL A 142 -1.39 -2.72 11.56
C VAL A 142 -0.38 -2.72 10.40
N ALA A 143 0.41 -1.66 10.25
CA ALA A 143 1.45 -1.59 9.23
C ALA A 143 2.52 -2.68 9.39
N PHE A 144 2.91 -3.01 10.62
CA PHE A 144 3.82 -4.11 10.90
C PHE A 144 3.22 -5.48 10.59
N SER A 145 1.94 -5.67 10.89
CA SER A 145 1.24 -6.91 10.52
C SER A 145 1.18 -7.12 9.02
N GLN A 146 1.17 -6.05 8.23
CA GLN A 146 1.28 -6.11 6.78
C GLN A 146 2.71 -6.47 6.33
N LEU A 147 3.73 -5.83 6.91
CA LEU A 147 5.13 -5.98 6.48
C LEU A 147 5.78 -7.28 6.95
N ILE A 148 5.33 -7.84 8.07
CA ILE A 148 5.90 -9.05 8.67
C ILE A 148 4.79 -10.06 9.01
N PRO A 149 4.12 -10.65 8.00
CA PRO A 149 3.03 -11.61 8.26
C PRO A 149 3.50 -12.91 8.93
N ALA A 150 4.77 -13.29 8.75
CA ALA A 150 5.28 -14.64 9.02
C ALA A 150 6.06 -14.82 10.35
N HIS A 151 6.39 -13.75 11.08
CA HIS A 151 7.13 -13.90 12.34
C HIS A 151 6.19 -14.01 13.55
N THR A 152 6.30 -15.08 14.31
CA THR A 152 5.76 -15.15 15.68
C THR A 152 6.71 -14.40 16.60
N VAL A 153 6.30 -13.27 17.16
CA VAL A 153 7.10 -12.58 18.18
C VAL A 153 6.97 -13.42 19.45
N THR A 154 8.02 -14.15 19.79
CA THR A 154 8.16 -14.83 21.07
C THR A 154 8.53 -13.80 22.12
N LEU A 155 7.55 -13.28 22.82
CA LEU A 155 7.76 -12.40 23.97
C LEU A 155 8.11 -13.27 25.19
N PHE A 156 8.99 -12.77 26.08
CA PHE A 156 9.45 -13.47 27.29
C PHE A 156 10.18 -14.80 27.03
N ARG A 157 11.28 -14.81 26.25
CA ARG A 157 12.14 -16.00 26.12
C ARG A 157 11.38 -17.30 25.69
N GLY A 158 10.26 -17.15 24.97
CA GLY A 158 9.46 -18.28 24.47
C GLY A 158 8.17 -18.60 25.24
N VAL A 159 7.84 -17.87 26.33
CA VAL A 159 6.62 -18.15 27.12
C VAL A 159 5.34 -17.66 26.43
N ILE A 160 5.42 -16.58 25.64
CA ILE A 160 4.26 -16.03 24.91
C ILE A 160 4.61 -15.95 23.41
N SER A 161 4.20 -16.97 22.65
CA SER A 161 4.27 -16.94 21.19
C SER A 161 3.03 -16.22 20.63
N LEU A 162 3.13 -14.91 20.42
CA LEU A 162 2.05 -14.16 19.80
C LEU A 162 2.26 -14.09 18.28
N ARG A 163 1.25 -14.55 17.51
CA ARG A 163 1.20 -14.25 16.08
C ARG A 163 0.95 -12.74 15.93
N VAL A 164 1.85 -12.07 15.20
CA VAL A 164 1.78 -10.63 14.87
C VAL A 164 0.40 -10.13 14.40
N PRO A 165 -0.44 -10.89 13.65
CA PRO A 165 -1.80 -10.42 13.31
C PRO A 165 -2.73 -10.19 14.49
N LYS A 166 -2.46 -10.78 15.67
CA LYS A 166 -3.31 -10.58 16.87
C LYS A 166 -2.92 -9.34 17.68
N THR A 167 -1.75 -8.76 17.42
CA THR A 167 -1.21 -7.63 18.20
C THR A 167 -2.10 -6.37 18.13
N PRO A 168 -2.65 -5.97 16.97
CA PRO A 168 -3.58 -4.84 16.89
C PRO A 168 -4.83 -5.02 17.76
N LEU A 169 -5.44 -6.22 17.78
CA LEU A 169 -6.62 -6.49 18.60
C LEU A 169 -6.31 -6.50 20.10
N ILE A 170 -5.16 -7.05 20.49
CA ILE A 170 -4.73 -7.02 21.89
C ILE A 170 -4.54 -5.58 22.35
N TYR A 171 -3.91 -4.74 21.53
CA TYR A 171 -3.76 -3.32 21.82
C TYR A 171 -5.12 -2.61 21.98
N ILE A 172 -6.08 -2.85 21.09
CA ILE A 172 -7.44 -2.31 21.23
C ILE A 172 -8.08 -2.78 22.54
N GLY A 173 -7.92 -4.06 22.90
CA GLY A 173 -8.40 -4.61 24.18
C GLY A 173 -7.79 -3.90 25.39
N ILE A 174 -6.47 -3.69 25.39
CA ILE A 174 -5.75 -2.94 26.44
C ILE A 174 -6.29 -1.51 26.53
N VAL A 175 -6.35 -0.79 25.40
CA VAL A 175 -6.88 0.59 25.38
C VAL A 175 -8.33 0.63 25.86
N THR A 176 -9.15 -0.37 25.51
CA THR A 176 -10.55 -0.46 25.96
C THR A 176 -10.63 -0.58 27.48
N VAL A 177 -9.84 -1.47 28.09
CA VAL A 177 -9.79 -1.63 29.55
C VAL A 177 -9.27 -0.35 30.21
N LEU A 178 -8.22 0.26 29.67
CA LEU A 178 -7.65 1.50 30.20
C LEU A 178 -8.62 2.68 30.03
N SER A 179 -9.46 2.73 29.01
CA SER A 179 -10.48 3.77 28.82
C SER A 179 -11.60 3.74 29.86
N PHE A 180 -11.79 2.63 30.59
CA PHE A 180 -12.69 2.59 31.75
C PHE A 180 -12.02 3.14 33.02
N THR A 181 -10.70 3.30 33.02
CA THR A 181 -9.95 3.90 34.13
C THR A 181 -9.77 5.41 33.89
N PRO A 182 -9.53 6.23 34.92
CA PRO A 182 -9.25 7.67 34.74
C PRO A 182 -7.90 7.95 34.05
N LEU A 183 -7.12 6.93 33.71
CA LEU A 183 -5.82 7.08 33.05
C LEU A 183 -5.94 7.51 31.59
N LEU A 184 -6.96 7.02 30.88
CA LEU A 184 -7.21 7.33 29.48
C LEU A 184 -8.58 7.98 29.31
N SER A 185 -8.66 8.95 28.40
CA SER A 185 -9.92 9.55 27.99
C SER A 185 -10.86 8.50 27.38
N ARG A 186 -12.17 8.66 27.56
CA ARG A 186 -13.19 7.84 26.87
C ARG A 186 -13.05 7.90 25.33
N ALA A 187 -12.48 8.99 24.81
CA ALA A 187 -12.17 9.13 23.39
C ALA A 187 -11.10 8.14 22.90
N ALA A 188 -10.22 7.63 23.79
CA ALA A 188 -9.14 6.72 23.42
C ALA A 188 -9.65 5.40 22.81
N PHE A 189 -10.75 4.87 23.34
CA PHE A 189 -11.41 3.69 22.79
C PHE A 189 -11.79 3.92 21.31
N TRP A 190 -12.47 5.02 21.02
CA TRP A 190 -12.89 5.37 19.66
C TRP A 190 -11.70 5.65 18.75
N LEU A 191 -10.69 6.37 19.24
CA LEU A 191 -9.45 6.64 18.50
C LEU A 191 -8.72 5.34 18.11
N ALA A 192 -8.66 4.34 19.00
CA ALA A 192 -8.04 3.05 18.70
C ALA A 192 -8.82 2.28 17.62
N ASN A 193 -10.15 2.21 17.73
CA ASN A 193 -11.00 1.51 16.78
C ASN A 193 -11.00 2.19 15.39
N TYR A 194 -11.16 3.52 15.35
CA TYR A 194 -11.12 4.26 14.09
C TYR A 194 -9.71 4.31 13.50
N GLY A 195 -8.67 4.35 14.33
CA GLY A 195 -7.27 4.24 13.88
C GLY A 195 -6.99 2.88 13.25
N PHE A 196 -7.47 1.80 13.85
CA PHE A 196 -7.40 0.45 13.28
C PHE A 196 -8.11 0.36 11.93
N LEU A 197 -9.37 0.79 11.87
CA LEU A 197 -10.15 0.74 10.64
C LEU A 197 -9.54 1.60 9.53
N THR A 198 -9.10 2.82 9.86
CA THR A 198 -8.49 3.75 8.91
C THR A 198 -7.18 3.20 8.37
N SER A 199 -6.29 2.73 9.25
CA SER A 199 -4.99 2.20 8.83
C SER A 199 -5.14 0.93 8.00
N TRP A 200 -6.00 -0.01 8.41
CA TRP A 200 -6.30 -1.20 7.64
C TRP A 200 -6.87 -0.86 6.25
N THR A 201 -7.87 0.01 6.19
CA THR A 201 -8.51 0.42 4.93
C THR A 201 -7.51 1.11 4.00
N TYR A 202 -6.68 2.01 4.53
CA TYR A 202 -5.66 2.70 3.75
C TYR A 202 -4.65 1.72 3.15
N LEU A 203 -4.13 0.79 3.95
CA LEU A 203 -3.12 -0.18 3.50
C LEU A 203 -3.69 -1.23 2.55
N ARG A 204 -4.94 -1.66 2.77
CA ARG A 204 -5.63 -2.65 1.95
C ARG A 204 -6.02 -2.12 0.56
N PHE A 205 -6.40 -0.84 0.45
CA PHE A 205 -7.03 -0.32 -0.77
C PHE A 205 -6.33 0.88 -1.41
N PHE A 206 -5.67 1.74 -0.63
CA PHE A 206 -5.22 3.05 -1.09
C PHE A 206 -3.69 3.17 -1.26
N LYS A 207 -2.90 2.46 -0.44
CA LYS A 207 -1.44 2.54 -0.51
C LYS A 207 -0.93 2.03 -1.86
N VAL A 208 -0.30 2.90 -2.65
CA VAL A 208 0.37 2.51 -3.90
C VAL A 208 1.63 1.73 -3.54
N VAL A 209 1.78 0.50 -4.06
CA VAL A 209 3.05 -0.23 -4.01
C VAL A 209 3.84 0.18 -5.24
N PHE A 210 5.04 0.72 -5.03
CA PHE A 210 5.96 0.97 -6.15
C PHE A 210 6.45 -0.39 -6.68
N PRO A 211 6.32 -0.64 -8.00
CA PRO A 211 6.93 -1.81 -8.60
C PRO A 211 8.46 -1.69 -8.46
N ASP A 212 9.09 -2.77 -7.99
CA ASP A 212 10.54 -2.86 -7.95
C ASP A 212 11.09 -2.62 -9.36
N LEU A 213 12.18 -1.86 -9.50
CA LEU A 213 12.72 -1.44 -10.80
C LEU A 213 13.04 -2.63 -11.74
N ASP A 214 13.21 -3.83 -11.17
CA ASP A 214 13.48 -5.07 -11.91
C ASP A 214 12.23 -5.73 -12.53
N THR A 215 11.04 -5.27 -12.18
CA THR A 215 9.79 -5.79 -12.73
C THR A 215 9.04 -4.70 -13.49
N ALA A 216 9.17 -4.71 -14.82
CA ALA A 216 8.35 -3.91 -15.73
C ALA A 216 6.88 -4.38 -15.68
N GLN A 217 6.19 -4.05 -14.59
CA GLN A 217 4.76 -4.29 -14.40
C GLN A 217 4.01 -3.00 -14.78
N PRO A 218 3.18 -3.02 -15.85
CA PRO A 218 2.43 -1.85 -16.28
C PRO A 218 1.14 -1.73 -15.47
N ALA A 219 1.25 -1.40 -14.19
CA ALA A 219 0.21 -0.77 -13.38
C ALA A 219 0.71 -0.64 -11.94
N SER A 220 0.57 0.56 -11.38
CA SER A 220 0.63 0.78 -9.94
C SER A 220 -0.33 -0.18 -9.23
N LEU A 221 0.19 -1.27 -8.64
CA LEU A 221 -0.59 -2.17 -7.81
C LEU A 221 -1.00 -1.37 -6.56
N ARG A 222 -2.31 -1.10 -6.44
CA ARG A 222 -2.87 -0.34 -5.32
C ARG A 222 -3.34 -1.27 -4.21
N GLY A 223 -2.79 -1.06 -3.03
CA GLY A 223 -3.10 -1.75 -1.79
C GLY A 223 -2.54 -3.17 -1.71
N ASP A 224 -2.69 -3.78 -0.55
CA ASP A 224 -2.36 -5.18 -0.33
C ASP A 224 -3.57 -6.07 -0.60
N ALA A 225 -3.57 -6.85 -1.69
CA ALA A 225 -4.66 -7.75 -2.05
C ALA A 225 -4.68 -9.07 -1.26
N SER A 226 -3.68 -9.33 -0.42
CA SER A 226 -3.49 -10.63 0.20
C SER A 226 -4.59 -11.03 1.17
N GLU A 227 -4.91 -12.32 1.21
CA GLU A 227 -5.81 -12.92 2.19
C GLU A 227 -5.18 -12.96 3.58
N THR A 228 -3.84 -12.97 3.66
CA THR A 228 -3.08 -12.86 4.92
C THR A 228 -3.27 -11.52 5.62
N PHE A 229 -3.71 -10.48 4.90
CA PHE A 229 -4.06 -9.17 5.45
C PHE A 229 -5.57 -8.90 5.40
N ALA A 230 -6.40 -9.95 5.30
CA ALA A 230 -7.85 -9.81 5.41
C ALA A 230 -8.25 -9.36 6.82
N PHE A 231 -9.34 -8.58 6.91
CA PHE A 231 -9.85 -8.08 8.19
C PHE A 231 -10.13 -9.22 9.20
N ALA A 232 -10.60 -10.36 8.70
CA ALA A 232 -10.87 -11.54 9.53
C ALA A 232 -9.60 -12.18 10.12
N GLU A 233 -8.42 -12.02 9.49
CA GLU A 233 -7.19 -12.67 9.97
C GLU A 233 -6.67 -12.07 11.28
N PHE A 234 -7.07 -10.84 11.59
CA PHE A 234 -6.78 -10.20 12.88
C PHE A 234 -7.49 -10.90 14.05
N PHE A 235 -8.61 -11.60 13.80
CA PHE A 235 -9.47 -12.17 14.83
C PHE A 235 -9.14 -13.64 15.15
N PRO A 236 -9.42 -14.12 16.38
CA PRO A 236 -9.22 -15.52 16.74
C PRO A 236 -10.19 -16.44 15.99
N GLY A 237 -9.77 -17.69 15.77
CA GLY A 237 -10.44 -18.71 14.94
C GLY A 237 -11.97 -18.79 15.06
N PRO A 238 -12.57 -18.78 16.26
CA PRO A 238 -14.03 -18.87 16.42
C PRO A 238 -14.80 -17.68 15.83
N VAL A 239 -14.20 -16.49 15.83
CA VAL A 239 -14.85 -15.23 15.43
C VAL A 239 -14.56 -14.89 13.96
N LYS A 240 -13.53 -15.52 13.37
CA LYS A 240 -13.14 -15.33 11.97
C LYS A 240 -14.28 -15.45 10.96
N PRO A 241 -15.12 -16.52 10.94
CA PRO A 241 -16.13 -16.66 9.89
C PRO A 241 -17.21 -15.57 9.98
N PHE A 242 -17.58 -15.16 11.19
CA PHE A 242 -18.54 -14.08 11.40
C PHE A 242 -17.99 -12.74 10.92
N VAL A 243 -16.75 -12.43 11.29
CA VAL A 243 -16.09 -11.20 10.89
C VAL A 243 -15.82 -11.18 9.39
N ALA A 244 -15.46 -12.31 8.78
CA ALA A 244 -15.30 -12.43 7.33
C ALA A 244 -16.59 -12.05 6.61
N ALA A 245 -17.72 -12.67 7.00
CA ALA A 245 -19.03 -12.39 6.41
C ALA A 245 -19.42 -10.89 6.52
N VAL A 246 -19.20 -10.28 7.70
CA VAL A 246 -19.46 -8.84 7.89
C VAL A 246 -18.51 -7.98 7.05
N SER A 247 -17.22 -8.31 7.04
CA SER A 247 -16.22 -7.53 6.31
C SER A 247 -16.41 -7.59 4.79
N ASP A 248 -16.87 -8.74 4.27
CA ASP A 248 -17.19 -8.92 2.85
C ASP A 248 -18.43 -8.12 2.46
N GLN A 249 -19.46 -8.07 3.32
CA GLN A 249 -20.62 -7.21 3.09
C GLN A 249 -20.24 -5.73 3.08
N VAL A 250 -19.45 -5.30 4.05
CA VAL A 250 -18.95 -3.92 4.12
C VAL A 250 -18.10 -3.60 2.88
N PHE A 251 -17.25 -4.52 2.43
CA PHE A 251 -16.48 -4.38 1.20
C PHE A 251 -17.38 -4.26 -0.04
N ASN A 252 -18.42 -5.08 -0.16
CA ASN A 252 -19.38 -5.00 -1.27
C ASN A 252 -20.11 -3.65 -1.29
N ILE A 253 -20.48 -3.12 -0.13
CA ILE A 253 -21.09 -1.79 0.01
C ILE A 253 -20.10 -0.70 -0.39
N LEU A 254 -18.85 -0.78 0.07
CA LEU A 254 -17.77 0.16 -0.29
C LEU A 254 -17.45 0.14 -1.78
N VAL A 255 -17.54 -1.03 -2.42
CA VAL A 255 -17.41 -1.20 -3.87
C VAL A 255 -18.62 -0.58 -4.60
N ALA A 256 -19.83 -0.80 -4.10
CA ALA A 256 -21.05 -0.22 -4.66
C ALA A 256 -21.04 1.32 -4.60
N ILE A 257 -20.49 1.91 -3.53
CA ILE A 257 -20.32 3.36 -3.36
C ILE A 257 -19.11 3.91 -4.16
N ARG A 258 -18.42 3.06 -4.94
CA ARG A 258 -17.20 3.38 -5.71
C ARG A 258 -16.02 3.89 -4.87
N LEU A 259 -16.05 3.68 -3.55
CA LEU A 259 -14.93 4.02 -2.67
C LEU A 259 -13.80 2.98 -2.78
N CYS A 260 -14.13 1.74 -3.15
CA CYS A 260 -13.17 0.67 -3.41
C CYS A 260 -13.36 0.08 -4.83
N LYS A 261 -12.28 -0.25 -5.54
CA LYS A 261 -12.37 -1.01 -6.79
C LYS A 261 -12.51 -2.51 -6.49
N PRO A 262 -13.41 -3.27 -7.16
CA PRO A 262 -13.58 -4.71 -6.95
C PRO A 262 -12.24 -5.44 -7.09
N SER A 263 -11.95 -6.37 -6.18
CA SER A 263 -10.75 -7.21 -6.19
C SER A 263 -10.64 -8.05 -7.46
N GLY A 264 -11.77 -8.55 -8.00
CA GLY A 264 -11.82 -9.34 -9.23
C GLY A 264 -11.40 -8.59 -10.51
N GLN A 265 -11.58 -7.27 -10.56
CA GLN A 265 -11.21 -6.47 -11.74
C GLN A 265 -9.71 -6.19 -11.83
N ARG A 266 -8.95 -6.39 -10.74
CA ARG A 266 -7.51 -6.08 -10.67
C ARG A 266 -6.62 -7.15 -11.32
N GLY A 267 -7.12 -8.38 -11.46
CA GLY A 267 -6.43 -9.46 -12.18
C GLY A 267 -6.85 -9.60 -13.64
N ILE A 268 -8.09 -9.23 -13.99
CA ILE A 268 -8.65 -9.50 -15.32
C ILE A 268 -8.28 -8.41 -16.35
N THR A 269 -8.17 -7.14 -15.96
CA THR A 269 -7.74 -6.10 -16.91
C THR A 269 -6.26 -6.24 -17.27
N SER A 270 -5.41 -6.72 -16.35
CA SER A 270 -4.02 -7.07 -16.63
C SER A 270 -3.92 -8.34 -17.47
N ARG A 271 -4.78 -9.33 -17.25
CA ARG A 271 -4.77 -10.58 -18.03
C ARG A 271 -5.28 -10.38 -19.45
N HIS A 272 -6.23 -9.49 -19.71
CA HIS A 272 -6.73 -9.25 -21.06
C HIS A 272 -5.72 -8.46 -21.92
N ASP A 273 -5.06 -7.44 -21.35
CA ASP A 273 -4.00 -6.70 -22.07
C ASP A 273 -2.70 -7.51 -22.21
N SER A 274 -2.36 -8.36 -21.23
CA SER A 274 -1.20 -9.25 -21.35
C SER A 274 -1.45 -10.50 -22.18
N ILE A 275 -2.69 -11.01 -22.30
CA ILE A 275 -3.02 -12.10 -23.24
C ILE A 275 -3.07 -11.58 -24.67
N ALA A 276 -3.53 -10.34 -24.90
CA ALA A 276 -3.43 -9.70 -26.22
C ALA A 276 -1.96 -9.53 -26.68
N GLN A 277 -0.99 -9.51 -25.74
CA GLN A 277 0.43 -9.39 -26.05
C GLN A 277 1.27 -10.66 -25.81
N ARG A 278 0.71 -11.74 -25.25
CA ARG A 278 1.41 -13.02 -24.97
C ARG A 278 0.77 -14.25 -25.62
N GLY A 279 -0.03 -14.08 -26.67
CA GLY A 279 -0.58 -15.18 -27.45
C GLY A 279 0.40 -15.80 -28.46
N ALA A 280 1.59 -16.25 -28.06
CA ALA A 280 2.36 -17.28 -28.76
C ALA A 280 3.64 -17.68 -27.98
N PRO A 281 3.80 -18.95 -27.53
CA PRO A 281 5.07 -19.45 -27.02
C PRO A 281 6.08 -19.50 -28.19
N GLY A 282 6.85 -18.42 -28.34
CA GLY A 282 7.77 -18.20 -29.46
C GLY A 282 7.94 -16.73 -29.85
N SER A 283 6.97 -15.86 -29.51
CA SER A 283 6.99 -14.45 -29.92
C SER A 283 8.05 -13.60 -29.22
N ALA A 284 8.38 -13.87 -27.95
CA ALA A 284 9.41 -13.12 -27.24
C ALA A 284 10.82 -13.35 -27.82
N ARG A 285 11.11 -14.58 -28.26
CA ARG A 285 12.38 -14.92 -28.91
C ARG A 285 12.41 -14.42 -30.36
N ALA A 286 11.32 -14.59 -31.10
CA ALA A 286 11.17 -14.08 -32.45
C ALA A 286 11.22 -12.53 -32.50
N GLU A 287 10.67 -11.85 -31.49
CA GLU A 287 10.71 -10.40 -31.42
C GLU A 287 12.07 -9.88 -30.94
N ALA A 288 12.77 -10.62 -30.07
CA ALA A 288 14.18 -10.34 -29.74
C ALA A 288 15.08 -10.51 -30.98
N GLU A 289 14.87 -11.54 -31.79
CA GLU A 289 15.59 -11.76 -33.05
C GLU A 289 15.24 -10.68 -34.09
N ARG A 290 13.97 -10.27 -34.18
CA ARG A 290 13.54 -9.15 -35.04
C ARG A 290 14.19 -7.83 -34.64
N ARG A 291 14.27 -7.53 -33.34
CA ARG A 291 14.95 -6.32 -32.83
C ARG A 291 16.47 -6.37 -33.07
N ARG A 292 17.09 -7.54 -32.93
CA ARG A 292 18.51 -7.76 -33.27
C ARG A 292 18.78 -7.57 -34.76
N ALA A 293 17.91 -8.09 -35.64
CA ALA A 293 18.04 -7.93 -37.09
C ALA A 293 17.92 -6.46 -37.53
N ILE A 294 17.03 -5.68 -36.91
CA ILE A 294 16.90 -4.23 -37.17
C ILE A 294 18.14 -3.48 -36.69
N ALA A 295 18.69 -3.83 -35.52
CA ALA A 295 19.90 -3.22 -34.99
C ALA A 295 21.12 -3.51 -35.88
N LEU A 296 21.27 -4.75 -36.35
CA LEU A 296 22.34 -5.12 -37.30
C LEU A 296 22.19 -4.38 -38.62
N LYS A 297 20.96 -4.27 -39.16
CA LYS A 297 20.70 -3.54 -40.39
C LYS A 297 20.97 -2.04 -40.25
N ALA A 298 20.67 -1.45 -39.09
CA ALA A 298 20.99 -0.06 -38.79
C ALA A 298 22.51 0.17 -38.65
N LEU A 299 23.24 -0.82 -38.12
CA LEU A 299 24.69 -0.79 -38.03
C LEU A 299 25.34 -0.89 -39.42
N ASP A 300 24.89 -1.84 -40.26
CA ASP A 300 25.35 -1.99 -41.64
C ASP A 300 25.05 -0.73 -42.47
N GLN A 301 23.89 -0.11 -42.29
CA GLN A 301 23.55 1.12 -42.98
C GLN A 301 24.46 2.28 -42.55
N ARG A 302 24.83 2.36 -41.26
CA ARG A 302 25.80 3.35 -40.77
C ARG A 302 27.22 3.07 -41.26
N LEU A 303 27.62 1.81 -41.31
CA LEU A 303 28.96 1.40 -41.78
C LEU A 303 29.10 1.61 -43.28
N ASN A 304 28.07 1.28 -44.06
CA ASN A 304 28.05 1.52 -45.50
C ASN A 304 27.95 3.02 -45.83
N ALA A 305 27.20 3.81 -45.04
CA ALA A 305 27.20 5.27 -45.16
C ALA A 305 28.57 5.89 -44.81
N ALA A 306 29.25 5.39 -43.77
CA ALA A 306 30.60 5.82 -43.43
C ALA A 306 31.63 5.43 -44.51
N THR A 307 31.48 4.24 -45.12
CA THR A 307 32.35 3.76 -46.19
C THR A 307 32.10 4.52 -47.50
N ALA A 308 30.85 4.87 -47.79
CA ALA A 308 30.50 5.73 -48.93
C ALA A 308 30.97 7.18 -48.74
N ALA A 309 30.94 7.71 -47.51
CA ALA A 309 31.50 9.01 -47.17
C ALA A 309 33.04 9.04 -47.18
N ALA A 310 33.70 7.89 -47.06
CA ALA A 310 35.15 7.74 -47.10
C ALA A 310 35.71 7.56 -48.52
N ARG A 311 34.88 7.55 -49.58
CA ARG A 311 35.37 7.52 -50.97
C ARG A 311 35.67 8.94 -51.48
N PRO A 312 36.89 9.24 -51.96
CA PRO A 312 37.17 10.48 -52.66
C PRO A 312 36.38 10.56 -53.96
N SER A 313 35.71 11.69 -54.16
CA SER A 313 34.95 12.06 -55.36
C SER A 313 35.84 12.12 -56.61
N ALA A 314 35.41 11.48 -57.70
CA ALA A 314 35.89 11.69 -59.05
C ALA A 314 34.69 11.83 -60.02
N PRO A 315 34.83 12.59 -61.13
CA PRO A 315 33.77 13.46 -61.64
C PRO A 315 32.87 12.86 -62.75
N THR A 316 31.73 13.52 -62.91
CA THR A 316 30.57 13.32 -63.81
C THR A 316 30.89 13.34 -65.31
N PRO A 317 30.18 12.54 -66.14
CA PRO A 317 29.68 12.98 -67.46
C PRO A 317 28.20 12.52 -67.74
N PRO A 318 27.51 12.94 -68.84
CA PRO A 318 26.14 13.50 -68.84
C PRO A 318 24.99 12.50 -69.12
N PRO A 319 23.70 12.94 -69.09
CA PRO A 319 22.55 12.04 -69.03
C PRO A 319 22.10 11.53 -70.40
N ALA A 320 21.80 10.23 -70.49
CA ALA A 320 21.03 9.63 -71.58
C ALA A 320 19.64 9.20 -71.06
N SER A 321 18.63 9.66 -71.80
CA SER A 321 17.20 9.47 -71.63
C SER A 321 16.72 8.03 -71.89
N ALA A 322 15.77 7.52 -71.09
CA ALA A 322 14.61 6.76 -71.58
C ALA A 322 13.66 6.35 -70.43
N GLN A 323 12.53 7.08 -70.37
CA GLN A 323 11.16 6.62 -70.11
C GLN A 323 10.91 5.21 -69.55
N SER A 324 10.12 5.14 -68.47
CA SER A 324 8.98 4.21 -68.42
C SER A 324 7.83 4.81 -67.61
N SER A 325 6.67 4.87 -68.26
CA SER A 325 5.42 5.41 -67.76
C SER A 325 4.54 4.28 -67.25
N GLY A 326 4.12 4.37 -65.99
CA GLY A 326 2.76 4.03 -65.52
C GLY A 326 2.28 2.57 -65.50
N PRO A 327 1.25 2.26 -64.68
CA PRO A 327 1.05 0.94 -64.09
C PRO A 327 -0.11 0.15 -64.70
N THR A 328 -0.05 -1.18 -64.57
CA THR A 328 -1.14 -2.11 -64.92
C THR A 328 -2.04 -2.39 -63.72
N VAL A 329 -3.34 -2.19 -63.92
CA VAL A 329 -4.44 -2.49 -63.01
C VAL A 329 -5.09 -3.81 -63.42
N GLN A 330 -5.39 -4.64 -62.41
CA GLN A 330 -6.39 -5.72 -62.34
C GLN A 330 -6.38 -6.83 -63.40
N THR A 331 -6.45 -8.08 -62.93
CA THR A 331 -7.74 -8.82 -62.88
C THR A 331 -7.56 -10.21 -62.27
N GLN A 332 -8.39 -10.50 -61.27
CA GLN A 332 -8.80 -11.84 -60.85
C GLN A 332 -9.95 -12.28 -61.78
N PRO A 333 -10.12 -13.58 -62.08
CA PRO A 333 -11.23 -14.30 -61.43
C PRO A 333 -10.95 -15.77 -61.04
N GLN A 334 -11.82 -16.15 -60.12
CA GLN A 334 -12.04 -17.35 -59.31
C GLN A 334 -12.70 -18.52 -60.04
N ALA A 335 -12.46 -19.76 -59.56
CA ALA A 335 -13.34 -20.96 -59.50
C ALA A 335 -12.44 -22.20 -59.39
N GLY A 336 -12.73 -23.30 -58.69
CA GLY A 336 -13.88 -23.82 -57.99
C GLY A 336 -13.50 -25.23 -57.46
N ALA A 337 -14.22 -25.69 -56.44
CA ALA A 337 -13.94 -26.84 -55.57
C ALA A 337 -13.90 -28.22 -56.26
N GLN A 338 -13.27 -29.23 -55.62
CA GLN A 338 -13.95 -30.41 -55.03
C GLN A 338 -13.01 -31.57 -54.57
N THR A 339 -13.21 -31.98 -53.30
CA THR A 339 -13.17 -33.34 -52.69
C THR A 339 -12.00 -34.33 -52.88
N ALA A 340 -11.48 -34.85 -51.75
CA ALA A 340 -11.31 -36.28 -51.38
C ALA A 340 -10.35 -36.37 -50.17
N MET A 341 -10.80 -36.75 -48.98
CA MET A 341 -10.94 -38.11 -48.40
C MET A 341 -9.88 -38.41 -47.32
N LYS A 342 -10.39 -39.05 -46.29
CA LYS A 342 -9.79 -39.54 -45.04
C LYS A 342 -9.07 -40.87 -45.29
N SER A 343 -7.92 -41.10 -44.65
CA SER A 343 -7.42 -42.45 -44.35
C SER A 343 -6.61 -42.48 -43.04
N GLU A 344 -6.87 -43.54 -42.28
CA GLU A 344 -6.39 -43.91 -40.94
C GLU A 344 -5.00 -44.61 -40.97
N PRO A 345 -4.42 -45.02 -39.82
CA PRO A 345 -2.98 -44.94 -39.57
C PRO A 345 -2.23 -46.28 -39.52
N GLY A 346 -0.88 -46.18 -39.57
CA GLY A 346 0.10 -47.16 -39.10
C GLY A 346 1.00 -47.75 -40.20
N PRO A 347 2.21 -48.30 -39.88
CA PRO A 347 2.79 -48.53 -38.55
C PRO A 347 4.27 -48.09 -38.35
N MET A 348 4.63 -47.91 -37.07
CA MET A 348 5.88 -48.31 -36.39
C MET A 348 7.24 -47.80 -36.89
N LEU A 349 7.88 -46.92 -36.10
CA LEU A 349 9.28 -47.09 -35.69
C LEU A 349 9.62 -46.16 -34.50
N GLY A 350 10.02 -46.75 -33.37
CA GLY A 350 10.83 -46.07 -32.34
C GLY A 350 10.15 -45.73 -31.02
N GLU A 351 9.59 -46.72 -30.30
CA GLU A 351 9.44 -46.62 -28.84
C GLU A 351 10.76 -47.01 -28.18
N THR A 352 11.42 -46.06 -27.50
CA THR A 352 12.46 -46.35 -26.51
C THR A 352 11.82 -46.30 -25.13
N LYS A 353 11.56 -47.48 -24.57
CA LYS A 353 11.19 -47.74 -23.18
C LYS A 353 12.36 -47.34 -22.26
N PHE A 354 12.08 -46.53 -21.24
CA PHE A 354 13.00 -46.19 -20.15
C PHE A 354 12.63 -47.06 -18.95
N GLU A 355 13.51 -47.97 -18.54
CA GLU A 355 13.42 -48.69 -17.26
C GLU A 355 14.42 -48.07 -16.28
N PRO A 356 14.00 -47.72 -15.06
CA PRO A 356 14.92 -47.30 -14.00
C PRO A 356 15.55 -48.54 -13.35
N GLU A 357 16.87 -48.52 -13.19
CA GLU A 357 17.59 -49.50 -12.36
C GLU A 357 17.26 -49.24 -10.88
N GLU A 358 16.69 -50.25 -10.22
CA GLU A 358 16.67 -50.39 -8.76
C GLU A 358 18.01 -51.02 -8.32
N ASP A 359 18.74 -50.31 -7.47
CA ASP A 359 19.87 -50.85 -6.70
C ASP A 359 19.31 -51.67 -5.53
N ASP A 360 19.54 -52.99 -5.54
CA ASP A 360 19.30 -53.89 -4.42
C ASP A 360 20.49 -53.91 -3.45
N SER A 361 20.18 -54.06 -2.17
CA SER A 361 21.12 -54.44 -1.10
C SER A 361 21.10 -55.95 -0.89
#